data_AF-A0AAW6KKU4-F1
#
_entry.id   AF-A0AAW6KKU4-F1
#
_cell.length_a   1.000
_cell.length_b   1.000
_cell.length_c   1.000
_cell.angle_alpha   90.00
_cell.angle_beta   90.00
_cell.angle_gamma   90.00
#
_symmetry.space_group_name_H-M   'P 1'
#
loop_
_entity.id
_entity.type
_entity.pdbx_description
1 polymer ?
#
loop_
_entity_poly.entity_id
_entity_poly.type
_entity_poly.pdbx_seq_one_letter_code
_entity_poly.pdbx_strand_id
1 'polypeptide(L)'
;DSRNYLFQYYKRIVDEFKPKAFVFENVPGILTAKQGKVYQEIKESFDQIGYTVLSGTSQEDRSNVIDFADFGVPQRRKRVILFGFQKKLNYEYPNFERHKLSWNSPLTTRDVISDLPVLKPKQGHDLRLFEYDTTQGVDQLSPYELMMREDSIG
;
A
#
# COMPACT_ATOMS: atom_id res chain seq x y z
N ASP A 1 5.89 20.44 -14.61
CA ASP A 1 6.46 19.51 -13.62
C ASP A 1 6.95 18.24 -14.33
N SER A 2 8.25 18.02 -14.31
CA SER A 2 8.94 16.88 -14.94
C SER A 2 8.64 15.54 -14.24
N ARG A 3 8.16 15.57 -12.99
CA ARG A 3 7.80 14.36 -12.22
C ARG A 3 6.67 13.56 -12.84
N ASN A 4 5.76 14.22 -13.56
CA ASN A 4 4.68 13.56 -14.30
C ASN A 4 5.18 12.65 -15.42
N TYR A 5 6.47 12.67 -15.78
CA TYR A 5 7.03 11.81 -16.82
C TYR A 5 7.81 10.61 -16.28
N LEU A 6 7.93 10.46 -14.94
CA LEU A 6 8.64 9.31 -14.35
C LEU A 6 7.97 7.97 -14.69
N PHE A 7 6.66 7.96 -14.92
CA PHE A 7 5.95 6.74 -15.36
C PHE A 7 6.43 6.25 -16.73
N GLN A 8 7.02 7.11 -17.57
CA GLN A 8 7.58 6.69 -18.86
C GLN A 8 8.83 5.82 -18.67
N TYR A 9 9.64 6.06 -17.64
CA TYR A 9 10.75 5.17 -17.29
C TYR A 9 10.23 3.84 -16.75
N TYR A 10 9.18 3.87 -15.92
CA TYR A 10 8.53 2.64 -15.47
C TYR A 10 7.95 1.83 -16.63
N LYS A 11 7.29 2.50 -17.59
CA LYS A 11 6.83 1.88 -18.85
C LYS A 11 7.96 1.17 -19.57
N ARG A 12 9.14 1.79 -19.72
CA ARG A 12 10.28 1.15 -20.39
C ARG A 12 10.70 -0.15 -19.71
N ILE A 13 10.70 -0.18 -18.37
CA ILE A 13 10.99 -1.41 -17.61
C ILE A 13 9.93 -2.49 -17.90
N VAL A 14 8.64 -2.13 -17.86
CA VAL A 14 7.56 -3.08 -18.18
C VAL A 14 7.63 -3.57 -19.63
N ASP A 15 8.00 -2.70 -20.56
CA ASP A 15 8.13 -3.00 -21.98
C ASP A 15 9.29 -3.96 -22.25
N GLU A 16 10.42 -3.76 -21.57
CA GLU A 16 11.61 -4.61 -21.68
C GLU A 16 11.36 -6.01 -21.10
N PHE A 17 10.90 -6.08 -19.85
CA PHE A 17 10.80 -7.36 -19.12
C PHE A 17 9.51 -8.13 -19.39
N LYS A 18 8.51 -7.46 -19.98
CA LYS A 18 7.20 -8.04 -20.32
C LYS A 18 6.57 -8.90 -19.19
N PRO A 19 6.43 -8.41 -17.95
CA PRO A 19 5.85 -9.20 -16.85
C PRO A 19 4.38 -9.57 -17.14
N LYS A 20 3.87 -10.64 -16.53
CA LYS A 20 2.45 -11.00 -16.68
C LYS A 20 1.51 -9.93 -16.11
N ALA A 21 1.95 -9.33 -15.01
CA ALA A 21 1.24 -8.26 -14.31
C ALA A 21 2.25 -7.26 -13.71
N PHE A 22 1.81 -6.04 -13.49
CA PHE A 22 2.53 -5.04 -12.71
C PHE A 22 1.56 -4.25 -11.84
N VAL A 23 2.09 -3.65 -10.76
CA VAL A 23 1.35 -2.71 -9.92
C VAL A 23 1.93 -1.31 -10.13
N PHE A 24 1.07 -0.31 -10.22
CA PHE A 24 1.46 1.09 -10.24
C PHE A 24 0.81 1.80 -9.06
N GLU A 25 1.62 2.17 -8.07
CA GLU A 25 1.20 2.92 -6.89
C GLU A 25 1.52 4.40 -7.05
N ASN A 26 0.61 5.27 -6.60
CA ASN A 26 0.87 6.70 -6.54
C ASN A 26 -0.06 7.39 -5.52
N VAL A 27 0.19 8.68 -5.26
CA VAL A 27 -0.71 9.51 -4.44
C VAL A 27 -2.02 9.80 -5.17
N PRO A 28 -3.16 10.01 -4.46
CA PRO A 28 -4.46 10.28 -5.07
C PRO A 28 -4.51 11.46 -6.05
N GLY A 29 -3.62 12.43 -5.88
CA GLY A 29 -3.50 13.58 -6.78
C GLY A 29 -3.21 13.21 -8.23
N ILE A 30 -2.68 12.01 -8.51
CA ILE A 30 -2.44 11.56 -9.90
C ILE A 30 -3.72 11.48 -10.73
N LEU A 31 -4.87 11.20 -10.09
CA LEU A 31 -6.17 11.07 -10.76
C LEU A 31 -6.71 12.41 -11.26
N THR A 32 -6.33 13.51 -10.61
CA THR A 32 -6.80 14.86 -10.93
C THR A 32 -5.72 15.72 -11.59
N ALA A 33 -4.47 15.26 -11.59
CA ALA A 33 -3.33 15.95 -12.19
C ALA A 33 -3.60 16.32 -13.65
N LYS A 34 -3.35 17.59 -13.98
CA LYS A 34 -3.67 18.19 -15.30
C LYS A 34 -5.12 17.88 -15.74
N GLN A 35 -6.09 18.01 -14.85
CA GLN A 35 -7.50 17.72 -15.10
C GLN A 35 -7.74 16.25 -15.52
N GLY A 36 -6.99 15.31 -14.92
CA GLY A 36 -7.08 13.88 -15.19
C GLY A 36 -6.32 13.39 -16.42
N LYS A 37 -5.69 14.29 -17.19
CA LYS A 37 -4.93 13.93 -18.40
C LYS A 37 -3.77 12.98 -18.11
N VAL A 38 -3.08 13.15 -16.98
CA VAL A 38 -1.93 12.29 -16.64
C VAL A 38 -2.38 10.84 -16.42
N TYR A 39 -3.51 10.63 -15.75
CA TYR A 39 -4.05 9.30 -15.52
C TYR A 39 -4.47 8.62 -16.83
N GLN A 40 -5.09 9.35 -17.77
CA GLN A 40 -5.41 8.81 -19.09
C GLN A 40 -4.15 8.48 -19.90
N GLU A 41 -3.15 9.38 -19.89
CA GLU A 41 -1.87 9.18 -20.57
C GLU A 41 -1.15 7.92 -20.07
N ILE A 42 -1.22 7.62 -18.77
CA ILE A 42 -0.70 6.37 -18.19
C ILE A 42 -1.40 5.17 -18.84
N LYS A 43 -2.74 5.12 -18.81
CA LYS A 43 -3.50 3.99 -19.36
C LYS A 43 -3.21 3.77 -20.84
N GLU A 44 -3.25 4.84 -21.63
CA GLU A 44 -2.96 4.81 -23.06
C GLU A 44 -1.52 4.35 -23.34
N SER A 45 -0.56 4.84 -22.56
CA SER A 45 0.86 4.48 -22.73
C SER A 45 1.13 3.01 -22.48
N PHE A 46 0.46 2.39 -21.50
CA PHE A 46 0.57 0.95 -21.23
C PHE A 46 -0.25 0.10 -22.21
N ASP A 47 -1.37 0.62 -22.71
CA ASP A 47 -2.18 -0.02 -23.75
C ASP A 47 -1.37 -0.27 -25.02
N GLN A 48 -0.57 0.72 -25.42
CA GLN A 48 0.34 0.68 -26.58
C GLN A 48 1.39 -0.44 -26.51
N ILE A 49 1.79 -0.86 -25.30
CA ILE A 49 2.79 -1.93 -25.11
C ILE A 49 2.16 -3.28 -24.76
N GLY A 50 0.84 -3.41 -24.91
CA GLY A 50 0.11 -4.68 -24.80
C GLY A 50 -0.50 -4.97 -23.42
N TYR A 51 -0.70 -3.94 -22.58
CA TYR A 51 -1.24 -4.09 -21.23
C TYR A 51 -2.57 -3.38 -21.06
N THR A 52 -3.51 -4.02 -20.37
CA THR A 52 -4.70 -3.37 -19.85
C THR A 52 -4.41 -2.85 -18.45
N VAL A 53 -4.58 -1.55 -18.22
CA VAL A 53 -4.48 -0.94 -16.88
C VAL A 53 -5.88 -0.83 -16.27
N LEU A 54 -6.08 -1.58 -15.20
CA LEU A 54 -7.30 -1.62 -14.40
C LEU A 54 -7.19 -0.68 -13.20
N SER A 55 -8.30 -0.05 -12.85
CA SER A 55 -8.35 1.03 -11.87
C SER A 55 -9.71 1.06 -11.18
N GLY A 56 -9.92 0.14 -10.25
CA GLY A 56 -11.19 -0.03 -9.55
C GLY A 56 -12.08 -1.05 -10.24
N THR A 57 -13.17 -1.41 -9.56
CA THR A 57 -14.14 -2.42 -9.98
C THR A 57 -15.20 -1.87 -10.96
N SER A 58 -15.32 -0.56 -11.11
CA SER A 58 -16.13 0.07 -12.15
C SER A 58 -15.49 1.38 -12.65
N GLN A 59 -15.91 1.90 -13.81
CA GLN A 59 -15.37 3.14 -14.36
C GLN A 59 -15.71 4.38 -13.53
N GLU A 60 -16.79 4.33 -12.74
CA GLU A 60 -17.25 5.44 -11.90
C GLU A 60 -16.78 5.30 -10.45
N ASP A 61 -16.39 4.08 -10.05
CA ASP A 61 -15.96 3.77 -8.70
C ASP A 61 -14.48 4.10 -8.49
N ARG A 62 -14.19 4.79 -7.39
CA ARG A 62 -12.82 5.10 -6.94
C ARG A 62 -12.28 4.01 -6.01
N SER A 63 -12.67 2.75 -6.22
CA SER A 63 -12.11 1.59 -5.50
C SER A 63 -10.62 1.37 -5.77
N ASN A 64 -10.03 2.12 -6.69
CA ASN A 64 -8.58 2.22 -6.84
C ASN A 64 -7.88 3.08 -5.77
N VAL A 65 -8.62 3.89 -4.99
CA VAL A 65 -8.09 4.69 -3.89
C VAL A 65 -8.19 3.90 -2.58
N ILE A 66 -7.07 3.35 -2.16
CA ILE A 66 -6.95 2.49 -0.99
C ILE A 66 -6.41 3.31 0.19
N ASP A 67 -7.11 3.32 1.32
CA ASP A 67 -6.55 3.78 2.60
C ASP A 67 -5.93 2.59 3.32
N PHE A 68 -4.61 2.56 3.46
CA PHE A 68 -3.93 1.44 4.12
C PHE A 68 -4.31 1.27 5.59
N ALA A 69 -4.93 2.29 6.21
CA ALA A 69 -5.56 2.16 7.52
C ALA A 69 -6.61 1.04 7.58
N ASP A 70 -7.35 0.82 6.49
CA ASP A 70 -8.35 -0.24 6.42
C ASP A 70 -7.73 -1.64 6.34
N PHE A 71 -6.40 -1.74 6.16
CA PHE A 71 -5.64 -2.99 5.98
C PHE A 71 -4.60 -3.21 7.08
N GLY A 72 -4.77 -2.56 8.24
CA GLY A 72 -3.87 -2.76 9.39
C GLY A 72 -2.60 -1.95 9.35
N VAL A 73 -2.49 -0.91 8.52
CA VAL A 73 -1.42 0.07 8.67
C VAL A 73 -1.91 1.19 9.60
N PRO A 74 -1.30 1.44 10.75
CA PRO A 74 -1.79 2.38 11.76
C PRO A 74 -1.48 3.85 11.39
N GLN A 75 -1.79 4.20 10.14
CA GLN A 75 -1.59 5.52 9.55
C GLN A 75 -2.62 5.72 8.44
N ARG A 76 -3.32 6.87 8.47
CA ARG A 76 -4.14 7.33 7.35
C ARG A 76 -3.23 7.59 6.14
N ARG A 77 -3.27 6.70 5.16
CA ARG A 77 -2.39 6.73 3.99
C ARG A 77 -3.15 6.26 2.77
N LYS A 78 -3.82 7.23 2.12
CA LYS A 78 -4.52 6.99 0.86
C LYS A 78 -3.55 6.90 -0.30
N ARG A 79 -3.72 5.88 -1.14
CA ARG A 79 -2.95 5.63 -2.37
C ARG A 79 -3.82 5.14 -3.49
N VAL A 80 -3.45 5.51 -4.70
CA VAL A 80 -4.03 4.97 -5.92
C VAL A 80 -3.22 3.75 -6.30
N ILE A 81 -3.90 2.61 -6.42
CA ILE A 81 -3.30 1.35 -6.84
C ILE A 81 -3.91 0.98 -8.18
N LEU A 82 -3.08 0.92 -9.22
CA LEU A 82 -3.48 0.45 -10.54
C LEU A 82 -2.82 -0.91 -10.81
N PHE A 83 -3.54 -1.80 -11.48
CA PHE A 83 -3.00 -3.08 -11.92
C PHE A 83 -2.89 -3.09 -13.44
N GLY A 84 -1.70 -3.36 -13.96
CA GLY A 84 -1.51 -3.61 -15.38
C GLY A 84 -1.38 -5.10 -15.62
N PHE A 85 -2.18 -5.64 -16.55
CA PHE A 85 -2.11 -7.04 -16.96
C PHE A 85 -1.87 -7.14 -18.46
N GLN A 86 -1.12 -8.14 -18.91
CA GLN A 86 -1.05 -8.43 -20.33
C GLN A 86 -2.46 -8.66 -20.88
N LYS A 87 -2.82 -8.01 -22.00
CA LYS A 87 -4.19 -8.04 -22.56
C LYS A 87 -4.77 -9.45 -22.71
N LYS A 88 -3.93 -10.43 -23.06
CA LYS A 88 -4.31 -11.84 -23.25
C LYS A 88 -4.78 -12.55 -21.97
N LEU A 89 -4.49 -12.02 -20.78
CA LEU A 89 -4.82 -12.68 -19.51
C LEU A 89 -6.24 -12.36 -19.02
N ASN A 90 -6.85 -11.27 -19.50
CA ASN A 90 -8.22 -10.88 -19.20
C ASN A 90 -8.59 -10.93 -17.70
N TYR A 91 -7.74 -10.37 -16.85
CA TYR A 91 -7.99 -10.26 -15.42
C TYR A 91 -8.93 -9.10 -15.09
N GLU A 92 -9.57 -9.19 -13.92
CA GLU A 92 -10.37 -8.14 -13.32
C GLU A 92 -9.60 -7.41 -12.22
N TYR A 93 -10.08 -6.23 -11.83
CA TYR A 93 -9.48 -5.49 -10.73
C TYR A 93 -9.71 -6.23 -9.40
N PRO A 94 -8.68 -6.40 -8.55
CA PRO A 94 -8.86 -7.08 -7.27
C PRO A 94 -9.87 -6.36 -6.37
N ASN A 95 -10.81 -7.12 -5.80
CA ASN A 95 -11.71 -6.59 -4.78
C ASN A 95 -10.98 -6.54 -3.43
N PHE A 96 -10.57 -5.35 -3.02
CA PHE A 96 -9.87 -5.13 -1.75
C PHE A 96 -10.79 -5.17 -0.53
N GLU A 97 -12.12 -4.98 -0.68
CA GLU A 97 -13.04 -4.93 0.45
C GLU A 97 -13.02 -6.21 1.29
N ARG A 98 -12.82 -7.37 0.64
CA ARG A 98 -12.71 -8.67 1.32
C ARG A 98 -11.48 -8.85 2.20
N HIS A 99 -10.51 -7.92 2.11
CA HIS A 99 -9.24 -7.98 2.83
C HIS A 99 -9.12 -6.87 3.89
N LYS A 100 -10.16 -6.05 4.09
CA LYS A 100 -10.14 -5.03 5.12
C LYS A 100 -10.14 -5.67 6.50
N LEU A 101 -9.29 -5.15 7.39
CA LEU A 101 -9.27 -5.53 8.79
C LEU A 101 -10.29 -4.70 9.55
N SER A 102 -11.08 -5.37 10.39
CA SER A 102 -12.03 -4.71 11.29
C SER A 102 -11.52 -4.84 12.72
N TRP A 103 -11.24 -3.70 13.33
CA TRP A 103 -10.89 -3.61 14.74
C TRP A 103 -12.15 -3.33 15.55
N ASN A 104 -12.25 -3.88 16.77
CA ASN A 104 -13.37 -3.61 17.68
C ASN A 104 -13.47 -2.12 18.07
N SER A 105 -12.35 -1.39 17.97
CA SER A 105 -12.24 0.04 18.17
C SER A 105 -11.20 0.65 17.21
N PRO A 106 -11.29 1.94 16.87
CA PRO A 106 -10.24 2.61 16.10
C PRO A 106 -8.88 2.48 16.79
N LEU A 107 -7.86 2.06 16.05
CA LEU A 107 -6.49 1.97 16.56
C LEU A 107 -5.98 3.36 16.98
N THR A 108 -5.47 3.45 18.19
CA THR A 108 -4.75 4.62 18.69
C THR A 108 -3.25 4.41 18.55
N THR A 109 -2.46 5.48 18.67
CA THR A 109 -1.00 5.34 18.75
C THR A 109 -0.58 4.43 19.90
N ARG A 110 -1.30 4.45 21.03
CA ARG A 110 -0.99 3.58 22.17
C ARG A 110 -1.11 2.11 21.77
N ASP A 111 -2.21 1.73 21.14
CA ASP A 111 -2.45 0.33 20.73
C ASP A 111 -1.41 -0.22 19.74
N VAL A 112 -0.53 0.62 19.20
CA VAL A 112 0.39 0.26 18.11
C VAL A 112 1.83 0.16 18.58
N ILE A 113 2.22 0.98 19.57
CA ILE A 113 3.63 1.13 19.97
C ILE A 113 3.83 1.08 21.50
N SER A 114 2.81 0.75 22.29
CA SER A 114 2.93 0.81 23.75
C SER A 114 3.73 -0.34 24.34
N ASP A 115 3.79 -1.46 23.62
CA ASP A 115 4.61 -2.62 23.93
C ASP A 115 6.12 -2.41 23.66
N LEU A 116 6.49 -1.35 22.91
CA LEU A 116 7.87 -1.12 22.53
C LEU A 116 8.75 -0.77 23.75
N PRO A 117 9.99 -1.29 23.80
CA PRO A 117 10.96 -0.94 24.83
C PRO A 117 11.23 0.57 24.90
N VAL A 118 11.26 1.11 26.13
CA VAL A 118 11.45 2.55 26.37
C VAL A 118 12.87 2.97 26.05
N LEU A 119 13.02 4.07 25.31
CA LEU A 119 14.31 4.70 25.01
C LEU A 119 14.34 6.15 25.47
N LYS A 120 15.47 6.59 26.03
CA LYS A 120 15.75 8.00 26.22
C LYS A 120 16.34 8.61 24.95
N PRO A 121 16.22 9.94 24.74
CA PRO A 121 16.87 10.61 23.63
C PRO A 121 18.36 10.24 23.53
N LYS A 122 18.82 9.93 22.31
CA LYS A 122 20.19 9.49 21.97
C LYS A 122 20.60 8.08 22.44
N GLN A 123 19.67 7.25 22.92
CA GLN A 123 19.97 5.83 23.27
C GLN A 123 19.70 4.82 22.15
N GLY A 124 19.14 5.28 21.02
CA GLY A 124 18.94 4.47 19.83
C GLY A 124 20.26 4.22 19.11
N HIS A 125 20.51 2.95 18.76
CA HIS A 125 21.61 2.52 17.91
C HIS A 125 21.05 1.62 16.82
N ASP A 126 21.56 1.75 15.59
CA ASP A 126 21.19 0.86 14.50
C ASP A 126 21.55 -0.59 14.87
N LEU A 127 20.67 -1.53 14.49
CA LEU A 127 20.83 -2.98 14.72
C LEU A 127 20.91 -3.43 16.19
N ARG A 128 20.62 -2.55 17.15
CA ARG A 128 20.50 -2.96 18.55
C ARG A 128 19.21 -3.76 18.75
N LEU A 129 19.37 -5.00 19.22
CA LEU A 129 18.26 -5.83 19.66
C LEU A 129 17.82 -5.42 21.05
N PHE A 130 16.51 -5.32 21.24
CA PHE A 130 15.86 -5.15 22.53
C PHE A 130 14.92 -6.32 22.75
N GLU A 131 14.89 -6.82 23.97
CA GLU A 131 13.87 -7.78 24.38
C GLU A 131 12.58 -7.01 24.70
N TYR A 132 11.45 -7.55 24.29
CA TYR A 132 10.15 -7.06 24.76
C TYR A 132 9.99 -7.42 26.22
N ASP A 133 9.28 -6.57 26.96
CA ASP A 133 8.93 -6.86 28.33
C ASP A 133 7.84 -7.94 28.37
N THR A 134 8.26 -9.20 28.45
CA THR A 134 7.35 -10.35 28.56
C THR A 134 6.72 -10.49 29.94
N THR A 135 7.04 -9.61 30.90
CA THR A 135 6.38 -9.60 32.22
C THR A 135 4.99 -9.00 32.15
N GLN A 136 4.71 -8.20 31.12
CA GLN A 136 3.34 -7.91 30.72
C GLN A 136 2.76 -9.19 30.13
N GLY A 137 1.79 -9.78 30.83
CA GLY A 137 1.06 -10.94 30.30
C GLY A 137 0.44 -10.62 28.94
N VAL A 138 0.29 -11.64 28.09
CA VAL A 138 -0.32 -11.52 26.74
C VAL A 138 -1.66 -10.75 26.78
N ASP A 139 -2.38 -10.83 27.90
CA ASP A 139 -3.64 -10.14 28.17
C ASP A 139 -3.53 -8.59 28.24
N GLN A 140 -2.31 -8.03 28.29
CA GLN A 140 -2.07 -6.58 28.33
C GLN A 140 -1.76 -5.98 26.96
N LEU A 141 -1.46 -6.81 25.96
CA LEU A 141 -1.17 -6.36 24.60
C LEU A 141 -2.47 -6.03 23.86
N SER A 142 -2.43 -5.01 23.02
CA SER A 142 -3.52 -4.73 22.11
C SER A 142 -3.63 -5.85 21.06
N PRO A 143 -4.82 -6.06 20.44
CA PRO A 143 -4.95 -6.98 19.31
C PRO A 143 -4.00 -6.68 18.15
N TYR A 144 -3.63 -5.40 17.96
CA TYR A 144 -2.69 -4.98 16.93
C TYR A 144 -1.26 -5.40 17.25
N GLU A 145 -0.84 -5.18 18.50
CA GLU A 145 0.49 -5.60 18.98
C GLU A 145 0.62 -7.12 18.86
N LEU A 146 -0.39 -7.88 19.30
CA LEU A 146 -0.42 -9.34 19.15
C LEU A 146 -0.25 -9.78 17.68
N MET A 147 -1.01 -9.19 16.77
CA MET A 147 -0.90 -9.48 15.33
C MET A 147 0.50 -9.17 14.77
N MET A 148 1.11 -8.07 15.19
CA MET A 148 2.43 -7.67 14.69
C MET A 148 3.61 -8.42 15.32
N ARG A 149 3.39 -9.08 16.47
CA ARG A 149 4.39 -9.91 17.15
C ARG A 149 4.26 -11.40 16.80
N GLU A 150 3.16 -11.81 16.19
CA GLU A 150 3.01 -13.17 15.66
C GLU A 150 4.19 -13.52 14.75
N ASP A 151 4.90 -14.60 15.07
CA ASP A 151 6.13 -15.06 14.41
C ASP A 151 7.28 -14.04 14.34
N SER A 152 7.25 -12.97 15.16
CA SER A 152 8.37 -12.04 15.23
C SER A 152 9.60 -12.72 15.84
N ILE A 153 10.77 -12.46 15.26
CA ILE A 153 12.08 -12.91 15.79
C ILE A 153 12.55 -12.13 17.03
N GLY A 154 11.74 -11.14 17.45
CA GLY A 154 11.96 -10.22 18.55
C GLY A 154 10.67 -9.51 18.85
#